data_AF-A0AAW5EDX5-F1
#
_entry.id   AF-A0AAW5EDX5-F1
#
_cell.length_a   1.000
_cell.length_b   1.000
_cell.length_c   1.000
_cell.angle_alpha   90.00
_cell.angle_beta   90.00
_cell.angle_gamma   90.00
#
_symmetry.space_group_name_H-M   'P 1'
#
loop_
_entity.id
_entity.type
_entity.pdbx_description
1 polymer ?
#
loop_
_entity_poly.entity_id
_entity_poly.type
_entity_poly.pdbx_seq_one_letter_code
_entity_poly.pdbx_strand_id
1 'polypeptide(L)' 'VSSKGTASYAFALGMIFVFLILAAQYERWLIPLAVVTAVPFAVFGSFLLVYLRGFTNDIYFQTGLLLLIGLSAKN' A
#
# COMPACT_ATOMS: atom_id res chain seq x y z
N VAL A 1 -23.07 7.18 -8.08
CA VAL A 1 -22.57 6.13 -7.16
C VAL A 1 -21.10 6.43 -6.91
N SER A 2 -20.73 6.82 -5.69
CA SER A 2 -19.41 7.41 -5.38
C SER A 2 -18.25 6.45 -5.66
N SER A 3 -17.53 6.69 -6.76
CA SER A 3 -16.38 5.90 -7.24
C SER A 3 -15.17 5.87 -6.30
N LYS A 4 -15.20 6.60 -5.18
CA LYS A 4 -14.15 6.54 -4.14
C LYS A 4 -14.17 5.23 -3.34
N GLY A 5 -15.34 4.63 -3.12
CA GLY A 5 -15.48 3.42 -2.30
C GLY A 5 -14.90 2.17 -2.96
N THR A 6 -15.03 2.04 -4.29
CA THR A 6 -14.57 0.86 -5.04
C THR A 6 -13.05 0.78 -5.07
N ALA A 7 -12.35 1.91 -5.24
CA ALA A 7 -10.89 1.95 -5.26
C ALA A 7 -10.28 1.56 -3.90
N SER A 8 -10.82 2.10 -2.81
CA SER A 8 -10.41 1.71 -1.45
C SER A 8 -10.69 0.24 -1.13
N TYR A 9 -11.80 -0.30 -1.65
CA TYR A 9 -12.17 -1.70 -1.43
C TYR A 9 -11.27 -2.67 -2.22
N ALA A 10 -10.98 -2.36 -3.48
CA ALA A 10 -10.03 -3.11 -4.31
C ALA A 10 -8.61 -3.07 -3.72
N PHE A 11 -8.20 -1.94 -3.15
CA PHE A 11 -6.92 -1.78 -2.47
C PHE A 11 -6.81 -2.66 -1.22
N ALA A 12 -7.84 -2.65 -0.37
CA ALA A 12 -7.88 -3.48 0.84
C ALA A 12 -7.83 -4.98 0.50
N LEU A 13 -8.61 -5.43 -0.49
CA LEU A 13 -8.58 -6.82 -0.95
C LEU A 13 -7.23 -7.19 -1.59
N GLY A 14 -6.63 -6.31 -2.38
CA GLY A 14 -5.31 -6.54 -2.97
C GLY A 14 -4.22 -6.74 -1.91
N MET A 15 -4.24 -5.92 -0.85
CA MET A 15 -3.29 -6.04 0.26
C MET A 15 -3.44 -7.37 1.01
N ILE A 16 -4.67 -7.84 1.21
CA ILE A 16 -4.97 -9.14 1.82
C ILE A 16 -4.44 -10.28 0.96
N PHE A 17 -4.69 -10.26 -0.35
CA PHE A 17 -4.19 -11.29 -1.26
C PHE A 17 -2.66 -11.32 -1.34
N VAL A 18 -2.00 -10.16 -1.39
CA VAL A 18 -0.54 -10.07 -1.36
C VAL A 18 0.01 -10.65 -0.06
N PHE A 19 -0.62 -10.35 1.08
CA PHE A 19 -0.24 -10.93 2.37
C PHE A 19 -0.37 -12.46 2.39
N LEU A 20 -1.50 -13.00 1.91
CA LEU A 20 -1.75 -14.44 1.84
C LEU A 20 -0.77 -15.17 0.91
N ILE A 21 -0.46 -14.58 -0.24
CA ILE A 21 0.50 -15.15 -1.22
C ILE A 21 1.92 -15.15 -0.64
N LEU A 22 2.35 -14.05 0.00
CA LEU A 22 3.65 -13.99 0.67
C LEU A 22 3.72 -14.96 1.85
N ALA A 23 2.65 -15.09 2.65
CA ALA A 23 2.60 -16.03 3.77
C ALA A 23 2.72 -17.48 3.30
N ALA A 24 2.06 -17.82 2.20
CA ALA A 24 2.17 -19.14 1.58
C ALA A 24 3.55 -19.39 0.95
N GLN A 25 4.17 -18.37 0.35
CA GLN A 25 5.47 -18.48 -0.32
C GLN A 25 6.66 -18.57 0.65
N TYR A 26 6.64 -17.81 1.75
CA TYR A 26 7.74 -17.77 2.71
C TYR A 26 7.63 -18.84 3.81
N GLU A 27 6.57 -19.65 3.81
CA GLU A 27 6.23 -20.67 4.83
C GLU A 27 6.24 -20.16 6.28
N ARG A 28 6.33 -18.84 6.49
CA ARG A 28 6.52 -18.19 7.77
C ARG A 28 5.66 -16.96 7.87
N TRP A 29 4.82 -16.94 8.90
CA TRP A 29 3.90 -15.84 9.23
C TRP A 29 4.60 -14.52 9.62
N LEU A 30 5.88 -14.57 10.00
CA LEU A 30 6.66 -13.41 10.45
C LEU A 30 7.13 -12.51 9.30
N ILE A 31 7.44 -13.07 8.12
CA ILE A 31 7.92 -12.29 6.96
C ILE A 31 6.80 -11.38 6.39
N PRO A 32 5.55 -11.86 6.23
CA PRO A 32 4.41 -11.02 5.85
C PRO A 32 4.10 -9.90 6.86
N LEU A 33 4.35 -10.12 8.15
CA LEU A 33 4.13 -9.11 9.19
C LEU A 33 5.13 -7.93 9.05
N ALA A 34 6.37 -8.21 8.66
CA ALA A 34 7.37 -7.19 8.33
C ALA A 34 6.93 -6.35 7.12
N VAL A 35 6.34 -6.99 6.10
CA VAL A 35 5.80 -6.29 4.93
C VAL A 35 4.64 -5.38 5.31
N VAL A 36 3.68 -5.85 6.13
CA VAL A 36 2.52 -5.05 6.57
C VAL A 36 2.95 -3.86 7.42
N THR A 37 3.97 -4.01 8.25
CA THR A 37 4.51 -2.91 9.07
C THR A 37 5.29 -1.88 8.25
N ALA A 38 5.83 -2.23 7.08
CA ALA A 38 6.46 -1.27 6.16
C ALA A 38 5.44 -0.37 5.43
N VAL A 39 4.21 -0.86 5.20
CA VAL A 39 3.12 -0.11 4.54
C VAL A 39 2.84 1.26 5.18
N PRO A 40 2.61 1.39 6.50
CA PRO A 40 2.36 2.69 7.13
C PRO A 40 3.55 3.66 7.00
N PHE A 41 4.79 3.16 7.00
CA PHE A 41 5.97 4.03 6.74
C PHE A 41 6.00 4.53 5.30
N ALA A 42 5.66 3.69 4.32
CA ALA A 42 5.56 4.10 2.92
C ALA A 42 4.43 5.13 2.68
N VAL A 43 3.27 4.92 3.31
CA VAL A 43 2.14 5.87 3.26
C VAL A 43 2.52 7.20 3.92
N PHE A 44 3.17 7.16 5.08
CA PHE A 44 3.62 8.35 5.79
C PHE A 44 4.63 9.17 4.96
N GLY A 45 5.64 8.51 4.39
CA GLY A 45 6.62 9.18 3.52
C GLY A 45 5.98 9.81 2.29
N SER A 46 5.02 9.12 1.66
CA SER A 46 4.31 9.61 0.48
C SER A 46 3.41 10.82 0.81
N PHE A 47 2.70 10.78 1.94
CA PHE A 47 1.89 11.91 2.43
C PHE A 47 2.76 13.11 2.80
N LEU A 48 3.89 12.90 3.47
CA LEU A 48 4.82 13.97 3.84
C LEU A 48 5.35 14.68 2.59
N LEU A 49 5.76 13.92 1.56
CA LEU A 49 6.29 14.47 0.32
C LEU A 49 5.24 15.25 -0.49
N VAL A 50 4.00 14.75 -0.53
CA VAL A 50 2.89 15.44 -1.20
C VAL A 50 2.45 16.69 -0.45
N TYR A 51 2.46 16.65 0.88
CA TYR A 51 2.22 17.82 1.72
C TYR A 51 3.28 18.90 1.48
N LEU A 52 4.56 18.54 1.43
CA LEU A 52 5.66 19.48 1.12
C LEU A 52 5.59 20.03 -0.31
N ARG A 53 5.13 19.22 -1.28
CA ARG A 53 4.98 19.64 -2.69
C ARG A 53 3.70 20.43 -2.97
N GLY A 54 2.73 20.45 -2.06
CA GLY A 54 1.43 21.11 -2.26
C GLY A 54 0.54 20.43 -3.31
N PHE A 55 0.73 19.13 -3.57
CA PHE A 55 -0.07 18.37 -4.52
C PHE A 55 -1.39 17.89 -3.91
N THR A 56 -2.46 17.84 -4.70
CA THR A 56 -3.76 17.28 -4.30
C THR A 56 -3.76 15.75 -4.31
N ASN A 57 -4.56 15.15 -3.42
CA ASN A 57 -4.79 13.70 -3.37
C ASN A 57 -5.72 13.26 -4.50
N ASP A 58 -5.14 13.16 -5.70
CA ASP A 58 -5.80 12.74 -6.93
C ASP A 58 -5.60 11.23 -7.19
N ILE A 59 -6.33 10.65 -8.15
CA ILE A 59 -6.24 9.21 -8.48
C ILE A 59 -4.79 8.79 -8.79
N TYR A 60 -4.00 9.64 -9.44
CA TYR A 60 -2.58 9.37 -9.69
C TYR A 60 -1.74 9.21 -8.41
N PHE A 61 -2.07 9.96 -7.35
CA PHE A 61 -1.40 9.80 -6.05
C PHE A 61 -1.75 8.46 -5.40
N GLN A 62 -3.00 8.01 -5.52
CA GLN A 62 -3.43 6.70 -5.00
C GLN A 62 -2.77 5.54 -5.77
N THR A 63 -2.63 5.65 -7.09
CA THR A 63 -1.91 4.64 -7.90
C THR A 63 -0.40 4.65 -7.62
N GLY A 64 0.20 5.82 -7.38
CA GLY A 64 1.60 5.94 -6.95
C GLY A 64 1.86 5.39 -5.55
N LEU A 65 0.93 5.60 -4.61
CA LEU A 65 0.94 4.98 -3.28
C LEU A 65 0.91 3.45 -3.37
N LEU A 66 0.05 2.91 -4.24
CA LEU A 66 0.00 1.47 -4.54
C LEU A 66 1.37 0.93 -4.98
N LEU A 67 2.03 1.61 -5.91
CA LEU A 67 3.36 1.23 -6.40
C LEU A 67 4.42 1.30 -5.28
N LEU A 68 4.43 2.39 -4.49
CA LEU A 68 5.37 2.57 -3.38
C LEU A 68 5.26 1.49 -2.32
N ILE A 69 4.04 1.06 -2.01
CA ILE A 69 3.78 -0.03 -1.07
C ILE A 69 4.34 -1.35 -1.61
N GLY A 70 4.17 -1.63 -2.90
CA GLY A 70 4.77 -2.80 -3.56
C GLY A 70 6.30 -2.79 -3.56
N LEU A 71 6.92 -1.62 -3.78
CA LEU A 71 8.38 -1.47 -3.70
C LEU A 71 8.89 -1.61 -2.27
N SER A 72 8.17 -1.06 -1.30
CA SER A 72 8.52 -1.15 0.12
C SER A 72 8.36 -2.56 0.69
N ALA A 73 7.45 -3.37 0.13
CA ALA A 73 7.26 -4.77 0.50
C ALA A 73 8.43 -5.68 0.08
N LYS A 74 9.28 -5.22 -0.85
CA LYS A 74 10.49 -5.94 -1.31
C LYS A 74 11.74 -5.62 -0.47
N ASN A 75 11.71 -4.56 0.34
CA ASN A 75 12.81 -4.18 1.24
C ASN A 75 12.76 -4.99 2.52
#